data_AF-A0A969X648-F1
#
_entry.id   AF-A0A969X648-F1
#
_cell.length_a   1.000
_cell.length_b   1.000
_cell.length_c   1.000
_cell.angle_alpha   90.00
_cell.angle_beta   90.00
_cell.angle_gamma   90.00
#
_symmetry.space_group_name_H-M   'P 1'
#
loop_
_entity.id
_entity.type
_entity.pdbx_description
1 polymer ?
#
loop_
_entity_poly.entity_id
_entity_poly.type
_entity_poly.pdbx_seq_one_letter_code
_entity_poly.pdbx_strand_id
1 'polypeptide(L)'
;MENEAADPSFWSDSVRAQQKMQELSTLQEELRKAKKVAEILDEAEVNLQLAQEEEEEDTDLIAEAAALLEEAAKEINAMELALLFNGRYDHADAIIALHPGAGGLESQDWTEMLFRMYTRWAERKGYAVEILDLLPGEEA
;
A
#
# COMPACT_ATOMS: atom_id res chain seq x y z
N MET A 1 -23.05 -1.19 7.32
CA MET A 1 -22.22 -2.37 7.63
C MET A 1 -21.94 -2.48 9.13
N GLU A 2 -21.51 -1.43 9.83
CA GLU A 2 -21.31 -1.47 11.30
C GLU A 2 -22.57 -1.86 12.10
N ASN A 3 -23.73 -1.33 11.72
CA ASN A 3 -25.02 -1.70 12.35
C ASN A 3 -25.44 -3.16 12.08
N GLU A 4 -24.96 -3.78 11.00
CA GLU A 4 -25.25 -5.19 10.71
C GLU A 4 -24.35 -6.13 11.54
N ALA A 5 -23.10 -5.74 11.80
CA ALA A 5 -22.17 -6.50 12.64
C ALA A 5 -22.60 -6.58 14.12
N ALA A 6 -23.45 -5.65 14.55
CA ALA A 6 -24.06 -5.62 15.88
C ALA A 6 -25.23 -6.62 16.03
N ASP A 7 -25.74 -7.20 14.94
CA ASP A 7 -26.81 -8.19 14.97
C ASP A 7 -26.24 -9.60 15.26
N PRO A 8 -26.70 -10.32 16.31
CA PRO A 8 -26.25 -11.68 16.59
C PRO A 8 -26.48 -12.68 15.45
N SER A 9 -27.48 -12.46 14.59
CA SER A 9 -27.77 -13.29 13.43
C SER A 9 -26.75 -13.13 12.30
N PHE A 10 -26.00 -12.03 12.28
CA PHE A 10 -24.91 -11.82 11.33
C PHE A 10 -23.81 -12.89 11.47
N TRP A 11 -23.59 -13.36 12.69
CA TRP A 11 -22.57 -14.35 13.02
C TRP A 11 -22.98 -15.81 12.76
N SER A 12 -24.24 -16.06 12.35
CA SER A 12 -24.70 -17.43 12.07
C SER A 12 -24.07 -18.03 10.81
N ASP A 13 -23.57 -17.19 9.91
CA ASP A 13 -22.81 -17.57 8.71
C ASP A 13 -21.39 -17.01 8.82
N SER A 14 -20.48 -17.83 9.34
CA SER A 14 -19.11 -17.41 9.65
C SER A 14 -18.32 -16.98 8.40
N VAL A 15 -18.58 -17.60 7.25
CA VAL A 15 -17.87 -17.28 5.99
C VAL A 15 -18.32 -15.91 5.48
N ARG A 16 -19.64 -15.67 5.45
CA ARG A 16 -20.18 -14.38 5.04
C ARG A 16 -19.81 -13.26 6.00
N ALA A 17 -19.83 -13.52 7.31
CA ALA A 17 -19.42 -12.56 8.33
C ALA A 17 -17.95 -12.17 8.16
N GLN A 18 -17.06 -13.14 7.92
CA GLN A 18 -15.63 -12.90 7.70
C GLN A 18 -15.37 -12.04 6.46
N GLN A 19 -16.02 -12.35 5.33
CA GLN A 19 -15.90 -11.55 4.10
C GLN A 19 -16.35 -10.10 4.30
N LYS A 20 -17.51 -9.88 4.93
CA LYS A 20 -18.02 -8.54 5.22
C LYS A 20 -17.15 -7.77 6.22
N MET A 21 -16.56 -8.45 7.20
CA MET A 21 -15.61 -7.82 8.14
C MET A 21 -14.31 -7.41 7.47
N GLN A 22 -13.84 -8.22 6.53
CA GLN A 22 -12.67 -7.86 5.73
C GLN A 22 -12.97 -6.65 4.84
N GLU A 23 -14.11 -6.61 4.16
CA GLU A 23 -14.56 -5.45 3.37
C GLU A 23 -14.70 -4.19 4.24
N LEU A 24 -15.31 -4.31 5.43
CA LEU A 24 -15.42 -3.20 6.37
C LEU A 24 -14.06 -2.68 6.82
N SER A 25 -13.12 -3.58 7.13
CA SER A 25 -11.76 -3.22 7.54
C SER A 25 -11.05 -2.45 6.42
N THR A 26 -11.16 -2.89 5.17
CA THR A 26 -10.57 -2.19 4.02
C THR A 26 -11.15 -0.79 3.88
N LEU A 27 -12.48 -0.65 3.91
CA LEU A 27 -13.16 0.65 3.81
C LEU A 27 -12.81 1.59 4.97
N GLN A 28 -12.69 1.05 6.19
CA GLN A 28 -12.25 1.83 7.35
C GLN A 28 -10.81 2.32 7.21
N GLU A 29 -9.92 1.51 6.63
CA GLU A 29 -8.53 1.89 6.36
C GLU A 29 -8.45 3.00 5.30
N GLU A 30 -9.21 2.88 4.20
CA GLU A 30 -9.32 3.91 3.16
C GLU A 30 -9.84 5.23 3.74
N LEU A 31 -10.91 5.18 4.54
CA LEU A 31 -11.46 6.35 5.20
C LEU A 31 -10.44 7.00 6.15
N ARG A 32 -9.69 6.19 6.90
CA ARG A 32 -8.66 6.68 7.80
C ARG A 32 -7.54 7.40 7.04
N LYS A 33 -7.09 6.87 5.91
CA LYS A 33 -6.07 7.50 5.05
C LYS A 33 -6.57 8.84 4.50
N ALA A 34 -7.81 8.89 3.99
CA ALA A 34 -8.40 10.11 3.49
C ALA A 34 -8.53 11.19 4.58
N LYS A 35 -8.95 10.81 5.80
CA LYS A 35 -9.01 11.72 6.95
C LYS A 35 -7.64 12.25 7.34
N LYS A 36 -6.61 11.39 7.38
CA LYS A 36 -5.24 11.82 7.67
C LYS A 36 -4.77 12.89 6.68
N VAL A 37 -5.04 12.72 5.39
CA VAL A 37 -4.67 13.74 4.39
C VAL A 37 -5.43 15.04 4.59
N ALA A 38 -6.73 14.98 4.91
CA ALA A 38 -7.51 16.17 5.23
C ALA A 38 -6.92 16.91 6.45
N GLU A 39 -6.55 16.19 7.51
CA GLU A 39 -5.92 16.78 8.71
C GLU A 39 -4.58 17.48 8.37
N ILE A 40 -3.74 16.86 7.53
CA ILE A 40 -2.47 17.47 7.08
C ILE A 40 -2.72 18.76 6.27
N LEU A 41 -3.74 18.75 5.41
CA LEU A 41 -4.08 19.93 4.59
C LEU A 41 -4.65 21.06 5.46
N ASP A 42 -5.49 20.74 6.43
CA ASP A 42 -6.02 21.71 7.40
C ASP A 42 -4.87 22.35 8.21
N GLU A 43 -3.89 21.55 8.64
CA GLU A 43 -2.70 22.06 9.35
C GLU A 43 -1.85 22.98 8.45
N ALA A 44 -1.62 22.58 7.20
CA ALA A 44 -0.89 23.41 6.23
C ALA A 44 -1.64 24.73 5.94
N GLU A 45 -2.97 24.70 5.85
CA GLU A 45 -3.78 25.90 5.67
C GLU A 45 -3.67 26.85 6.86
N VAL A 46 -3.75 26.32 8.09
CA VAL A 46 -3.57 27.12 9.32
C VAL A 46 -2.19 27.78 9.34
N ASN A 47 -1.12 27.05 9.02
CA ASN A 47 0.23 27.61 8.98
C ASN A 47 0.35 28.74 7.95
N LEU A 48 -0.25 28.59 6.76
CA LEU A 48 -0.25 29.62 5.73
C LEU A 48 -1.09 30.85 6.13
N GLN A 49 -2.21 30.66 6.83
CA GLN A 49 -3.02 31.76 7.34
C GLN A 49 -2.26 32.55 8.40
N LEU A 50 -1.60 31.88 9.35
CA LEU A 50 -0.77 32.52 10.37
C LEU A 50 0.39 33.32 9.74
N ALA A 51 1.09 32.73 8.77
CA ALA A 51 2.16 33.41 8.05
C ALA A 51 1.70 34.67 7.27
N GLN A 52 0.42 34.73 6.87
CA GLN A 52 -0.16 35.89 6.20
C GLN A 52 -0.59 37.01 7.17
N GLU A 53 -0.85 36.68 8.43
CA GLU A 53 -1.26 37.64 9.46
C GLU A 53 -0.05 38.36 10.10
N GLU A 54 1.16 37.80 9.97
CA GLU A 54 2.41 38.42 10.43
C GLU A 54 2.79 39.66 9.59
N GLU A 55 3.28 40.73 10.23
CA GLU A 55 3.73 41.95 9.55
C GLU A 55 5.06 41.74 8.79
N GLU A 56 5.86 40.77 9.22
CA GLU A 56 7.07 40.28 8.53
C GLU A 56 6.81 38.89 7.96
N GLU A 57 7.43 38.57 6.83
CA GLU A 57 7.23 37.28 6.16
C GLU A 57 7.81 36.15 7.02
N ASP A 58 6.96 35.38 7.71
CA ASP A 58 7.39 34.23 8.51
C ASP A 58 7.77 33.06 7.59
N THR A 59 9.06 33.02 7.22
CA THR A 59 9.60 31.99 6.34
C THR A 59 9.59 30.59 6.94
N ASP A 60 9.52 30.47 8.27
CA ASP A 60 9.54 29.18 8.96
C ASP A 60 8.17 28.51 8.84
N LEU A 61 7.07 29.23 9.10
CA LEU A 61 5.70 28.73 8.88
C LEU A 61 5.44 28.35 7.43
N ILE A 62 5.97 29.13 6.48
CA ILE A 62 5.87 28.82 5.04
C ILE A 62 6.62 27.52 4.71
N ALA A 63 7.81 27.31 5.28
CA ALA A 63 8.58 26.09 5.09
C ALA A 63 7.90 24.86 5.70
N GLU A 64 7.30 25.00 6.89
CA GLU A 64 6.51 23.94 7.51
C GLU A 64 5.29 23.57 6.68
N ALA A 65 4.52 24.56 6.21
CA ALA A 65 3.38 24.32 5.33
C ALA A 65 3.80 23.62 4.02
N ALA A 66 4.94 24.01 3.42
CA ALA A 66 5.46 23.36 2.23
C ALA A 66 5.81 21.88 2.46
N ALA A 67 6.39 21.54 3.62
CA ALA A 67 6.69 20.16 3.99
C ALA A 67 5.42 19.33 4.17
N LEU A 68 4.39 19.88 4.84
CA LEU A 68 3.09 19.24 5.00
C LEU A 68 2.41 18.97 3.65
N LEU A 69 2.45 19.94 2.73
CA LEU A 69 1.92 19.76 1.37
C LEU A 69 2.67 18.68 0.58
N GLU A 70 3.99 18.56 0.77
CA GLU A 70 4.77 17.48 0.15
C GLU A 70 4.39 16.10 0.73
N GLU A 71 4.15 16.01 2.03
CA GLU A 71 3.62 14.79 2.67
C GLU A 71 2.24 14.44 2.13
N ALA A 72 1.31 15.39 2.10
CA ALA A 72 -0.04 15.19 1.56
C ALA A 72 0.01 14.71 0.10
N ALA A 73 0.88 15.30 -0.73
CA ALA A 73 1.06 14.88 -2.12
C ALA A 73 1.55 13.43 -2.23
N LYS A 74 2.48 12.99 -1.36
CA LYS A 74 2.95 11.59 -1.33
C LYS A 74 1.83 10.63 -0.95
N GLU A 75 1.05 10.97 0.07
CA GLU A 75 -0.08 10.15 0.53
C GLU A 75 -1.19 10.06 -0.53
N ILE A 76 -1.51 11.18 -1.20
CA ILE A 76 -2.48 11.20 -2.31
C ILE A 76 -2.01 10.31 -3.45
N ASN A 77 -0.75 10.41 -3.87
CA ASN A 77 -0.21 9.53 -4.92
C ASN A 77 -0.29 8.04 -4.53
N ALA A 78 -0.06 7.72 -3.25
CA ALA A 78 -0.20 6.35 -2.77
C ALA A 78 -1.66 5.88 -2.82
N MET A 79 -2.63 6.75 -2.49
CA MET A 79 -4.06 6.46 -2.61
C MET A 79 -4.50 6.28 -4.07
N GLU A 80 -4.02 7.14 -4.99
CA GLU A 80 -4.29 6.99 -6.43
C GLU A 80 -3.77 5.66 -6.97
N LEU A 81 -2.57 5.26 -6.57
CA LEU A 81 -2.02 3.95 -6.93
C LEU A 81 -2.88 2.81 -6.36
N ALA A 82 -3.39 2.94 -5.14
CA ALA A 82 -4.30 1.97 -4.55
C ALA A 82 -5.62 1.85 -5.34
N LEU A 83 -6.17 2.97 -5.84
CA LEU A 83 -7.38 2.98 -6.66
C LEU A 83 -7.21 2.29 -8.02
N LEU A 84 -5.97 2.24 -8.55
CA LEU A 84 -5.66 1.45 -9.74
C LEU A 84 -5.80 -0.06 -9.50
N PHE A 85 -5.69 -0.51 -8.25
CA PHE A 85 -5.81 -1.91 -7.84
C PHE A 85 -7.27 -2.32 -7.53
N ASN A 86 -8.19 -2.07 -8.45
CA ASN A 86 -9.62 -2.42 -8.31
C ASN A 86 -10.02 -3.71 -9.05
N GLY A 87 -9.04 -4.45 -9.55
CA GLY A 87 -9.22 -5.74 -10.19
C GLY A 87 -9.71 -6.80 -9.22
N ARG A 88 -10.46 -7.78 -9.74
CA ARG A 88 -11.05 -8.88 -8.96
C ARG A 88 -10.04 -9.64 -8.07
N TYR A 89 -8.77 -9.69 -8.47
CA TYR A 89 -7.73 -10.45 -7.80
C TYR A 89 -6.61 -9.58 -7.20
N ASP A 90 -6.76 -8.26 -7.20
CA ASP A 90 -5.69 -7.38 -6.74
C ASP A 90 -5.45 -7.46 -5.23
N HIS A 91 -6.45 -7.97 -4.49
CA HIS A 91 -6.36 -8.27 -3.06
C HIS A 91 -5.98 -9.74 -2.76
N ALA A 92 -5.78 -10.57 -3.78
CA ALA A 92 -5.40 -11.97 -3.61
C ALA A 92 -3.88 -12.12 -3.56
N ASP A 93 -3.41 -13.21 -2.94
CA ASP A 93 -1.99 -13.56 -2.98
C ASP A 93 -1.54 -13.83 -4.42
N ALA A 94 -0.34 -13.36 -4.74
CA ALA A 94 0.25 -13.52 -6.06
C ALA A 94 1.11 -14.79 -6.12
N ILE A 95 0.92 -15.60 -7.17
CA ILE A 95 1.82 -16.70 -7.51
C ILE A 95 2.75 -16.23 -8.63
N ILE A 96 4.06 -16.25 -8.38
CA ILE A 96 5.08 -15.87 -9.36
C ILE A 96 5.83 -17.13 -9.79
N ALA A 97 5.82 -17.41 -11.09
CA ALA A 97 6.62 -18.47 -11.70
C ALA A 97 7.73 -17.85 -12.56
N LEU A 98 8.98 -18.21 -12.28
CA LEU A 98 10.15 -17.75 -13.02
C LEU A 98 10.72 -18.92 -13.82
N HIS A 99 10.86 -18.74 -15.13
CA HIS A 99 11.40 -19.75 -16.02
C HIS A 99 12.59 -19.17 -16.79
N PRO A 100 13.75 -19.85 -16.81
CA PRO A 100 14.86 -19.43 -17.65
C PRO A 100 14.46 -19.53 -19.13
N GLY A 101 14.75 -18.48 -19.87
CA GLY A 101 14.54 -18.43 -21.31
C GLY A 101 15.53 -19.30 -22.09
N ALA A 102 15.47 -19.19 -23.42
CA ALA A 102 16.43 -19.85 -24.30
C ALA A 102 17.82 -19.20 -24.16
N GLY A 103 18.70 -19.78 -23.34
CA GLY A 103 20.09 -19.31 -23.20
C GLY A 103 20.99 -20.14 -22.29
N GLY A 104 20.57 -21.35 -21.88
CA GLY A 104 21.39 -22.23 -21.04
C GLY A 104 21.71 -21.59 -19.68
N LEU A 105 22.96 -21.74 -19.21
CA LEU A 105 23.41 -21.30 -17.88
C LEU A 105 23.20 -19.80 -17.64
N GLU A 106 23.47 -18.94 -18.62
CA GLU A 106 23.32 -17.48 -18.45
C GLU A 106 21.85 -17.08 -18.20
N SER A 107 20.90 -17.78 -18.84
CA SER A 107 19.47 -17.58 -18.56
C SER A 107 19.07 -18.11 -17.18
N GLN A 108 19.75 -19.15 -16.67
CA GLN A 108 19.53 -19.66 -15.31
C GLN A 108 20.03 -18.65 -14.28
N ASP A 109 21.26 -18.13 -14.43
CA ASP A 109 21.84 -17.12 -13.54
C ASP A 109 20.96 -15.87 -13.48
N TRP A 110 20.45 -15.41 -14.63
CA TRP A 110 19.53 -14.27 -14.67
C TRP A 110 18.21 -14.54 -13.96
N THR A 111 17.68 -15.75 -14.09
CA THR A 111 16.45 -16.17 -13.41
C THR A 111 16.66 -16.20 -11.90
N GLU A 112 17.82 -16.66 -11.45
CA GLU A 112 18.20 -16.62 -10.04
C GLU A 112 18.34 -15.18 -9.52
N MET A 113 18.91 -14.27 -10.32
CA MET A 113 18.96 -12.86 -9.98
C MET A 113 17.55 -12.26 -9.83
N LEU A 114 16.62 -12.58 -10.73
CA LEU A 114 15.22 -12.13 -10.64
C LEU A 114 14.52 -12.71 -9.41
N PHE A 115 14.72 -14.00 -9.12
CA PHE A 115 14.18 -14.64 -7.92
C PHE A 115 14.61 -13.88 -6.66
N ARG A 116 15.92 -13.65 -6.50
CA ARG A 116 16.46 -12.89 -5.37
C ARG A 116 15.94 -11.45 -5.32
N MET A 117 15.76 -10.81 -6.48
CA MET A 117 15.23 -9.44 -6.57
C MET A 117 13.79 -9.38 -6.04
N TYR A 118 12.91 -10.27 -6.52
CA TYR A 118 11.50 -10.28 -6.12
C TYR A 118 11.32 -10.69 -4.66
N THR A 119 12.07 -11.68 -4.15
CA THR A 119 12.04 -12.04 -2.74
C THR A 119 12.40 -10.85 -1.85
N ARG A 120 13.51 -10.15 -2.15
CA ARG A 120 13.93 -8.98 -1.37
C ARG A 120 12.96 -7.81 -1.48
N TRP A 121 12.31 -7.63 -2.64
CA TRP A 121 11.28 -6.60 -2.82
C TRP A 121 10.04 -6.90 -1.97
N ALA A 122 9.57 -8.16 -1.99
CA ALA A 122 8.41 -8.60 -1.23
C ALA A 122 8.63 -8.44 0.29
N GLU A 123 9.79 -8.87 0.79
CA GLU A 123 10.19 -8.69 2.18
C GLU A 123 10.23 -7.20 2.59
N ARG A 124 10.79 -6.32 1.76
CA ARG A 124 10.81 -4.86 2.01
C ARG A 124 9.43 -4.23 2.03
N LYS A 125 8.48 -4.80 1.28
CA LYS A 125 7.07 -4.39 1.28
C LYS A 125 6.26 -5.02 2.41
N GLY A 126 6.88 -5.90 3.21
CA GLY A 126 6.23 -6.57 4.35
C GLY A 126 5.39 -7.78 3.95
N TYR A 127 5.52 -8.28 2.72
CA TYR A 127 4.82 -9.49 2.28
C TYR A 127 5.52 -10.76 2.77
N ALA A 128 4.74 -11.79 3.07
CA ALA A 128 5.24 -13.14 3.29
C ALA A 128 5.62 -13.78 1.94
N VAL A 129 6.73 -14.50 1.91
CA VAL A 129 7.19 -15.23 0.72
C VAL A 129 7.24 -16.71 1.05
N GLU A 130 6.54 -17.52 0.27
CA GLU A 130 6.57 -18.98 0.36
C GLU A 130 7.12 -19.56 -0.96
N ILE A 131 8.09 -20.47 -0.87
CA ILE A 131 8.65 -21.17 -2.03
C ILE A 131 7.87 -22.46 -2.21
N LEU A 132 7.05 -22.53 -3.25
CA LEU A 132 6.22 -23.70 -3.56
C LEU A 132 7.00 -24.78 -4.32
N ASP A 133 7.83 -24.37 -5.27
CA ASP A 133 8.66 -25.25 -6.10
C ASP A 133 9.95 -24.53 -6.50
N LEU A 134 11.07 -25.25 -6.50
CA LEU A 134 12.37 -24.74 -6.89
C LEU A 134 13.21 -25.87 -7.49
N LEU A 135 13.55 -25.72 -8.77
CA LEU A 135 14.47 -26.60 -9.46
C LEU A 135 15.84 -25.89 -9.57
N PRO A 136 16.90 -26.37 -8.88
CA PRO A 136 18.23 -25.79 -9.02
C PRO A 136 18.76 -26.04 -10.45
N GLY A 137 19.53 -25.09 -10.98
CA GLY A 137 20.23 -25.25 -12.25
C GLY A 137 21.27 -26.38 -12.19
N GLU A 138 21.58 -26.99 -13.33
CA GLU A 138 22.70 -27.92 -13.42
C GLU A 138 24.01 -27.12 -13.32
N GLU A 139 24.75 -27.28 -12.22
CA GLU A 139 26.13 -26.80 -12.09
C GLU A 139 27.03 -27.49 -13.13
N ALA A 140 27.97 -26.74 -13.72
CA ALA A 140 29.01 -27.28 -14.59
C ALA A 140 30.10 -28.03 -13.82
#